data_AF-A0A0G0KM59-F1
#
_entry.id   AF-A0A0G0KM59-F1
#
_cell.length_a   1.000
_cell.length_b   1.000
_cell.length_c   1.000
_cell.angle_alpha   90.00
_cell.angle_beta   90.00
_cell.angle_gamma   90.00
#
_symmetry.space_group_name_H-M   'P 1'
#
loop_
_entity.id
_entity.type
_entity.pdbx_description
1 polymer ?
#
loop_
_entity_poly.entity_id
_entity_poly.type
_entity_poly.pdbx_seq_one_letter_code
_entity_poly.pdbx_strand_id
1 'polypeptide(L)'
;MSIKEVVRQDDTWMALDPVVGCLKNCQYCFMQTYGMTPKNSEIIAEPKEAIAQLLSSATYHPDSVVMLASETDAFMNKKNTEYFKRLINEWTNSKIPNPIAMVTKCHIPDDFIKFAQESEAKIIFYLSYSGLTKPIEPTTRIEDLKNNFIRLKNANLPVIHYWRPFLPQNSSPEIINEVAKNVVPYADCSMINGLKINDGIIERLKTYWPEIEKFKGIDEQIGSVWPKGTREYLKDFMSAEYPNYPIYWTNSCAVSHQLNRPDFNAFFGTVYCGNSNCPPKQRDLCKKNDIPVASREPELKLALDKLNIKNDYKITGNSVVMEGSLNHAQIVYLRQRVNSPIIAPKYICTNEWSGMVLQRPDIEI
;
A
#
# COMPACT_ATOMS: atom_id res chain seq x y z
N MET A 1 -10.33 13.32 -7.20
CA MET A 1 -10.80 12.25 -6.30
C MET A 1 -11.79 12.84 -5.30
N SER A 2 -12.86 12.13 -4.95
CA SER A 2 -13.74 12.53 -3.85
C SER A 2 -13.35 11.73 -2.61
N ILE A 3 -12.91 12.39 -1.53
CA ILE A 3 -12.71 11.78 -0.19
C ILE A 3 -14.07 11.45 0.48
N LYS A 4 -15.01 10.98 -0.34
CA LYS A 4 -16.35 10.52 0.06
C LYS A 4 -16.72 9.21 -0.63
N GLU A 5 -15.84 8.65 -1.45
CA GLU A 5 -16.02 7.29 -1.96
C GLU A 5 -15.58 6.30 -0.91
N VAL A 6 -16.52 5.51 -0.40
CA VAL A 6 -16.29 4.48 0.63
C VAL A 6 -15.39 3.36 0.09
N VAL A 7 -15.47 3.05 -1.20
CA VAL A 7 -14.69 1.98 -1.83
C VAL A 7 -13.92 2.52 -3.01
N ARG A 8 -12.62 2.22 -3.06
CA ARG A 8 -11.75 2.61 -4.18
C ARG A 8 -10.77 1.50 -4.53
N GLN A 9 -10.26 1.53 -5.76
CA GLN A 9 -9.18 0.65 -6.19
C GLN A 9 -7.86 1.41 -6.14
N ASP A 10 -6.93 0.93 -5.31
CA ASP A 10 -5.54 1.37 -5.29
C ASP A 10 -4.66 0.37 -6.06
N ASP A 11 -3.40 0.73 -6.30
CA ASP A 11 -2.38 -0.09 -6.96
C ASP A 11 -2.33 -1.55 -6.46
N THR A 12 -2.52 -1.76 -5.15
CA THR A 12 -2.31 -3.07 -4.51
C THR A 12 -3.60 -3.72 -3.98
N TRP A 13 -4.54 -2.93 -3.49
CA TRP A 13 -5.71 -3.42 -2.76
C TRP A 13 -6.93 -2.60 -3.13
N MET A 14 -8.09 -3.09 -2.72
CA MET A 14 -9.26 -2.23 -2.60
C MET A 14 -9.19 -1.49 -1.28
N ALA A 15 -9.36 -0.17 -1.30
CA ALA A 15 -9.55 0.62 -0.10
C ALA A 15 -11.03 0.58 0.31
N LEU A 16 -11.28 0.37 1.61
CA LEU A 16 -12.59 0.54 2.24
C LEU A 16 -12.47 1.60 3.34
N ASP A 17 -12.95 2.81 3.02
CA ASP A 17 -12.80 4.04 3.80
C ASP A 17 -14.16 4.63 4.21
N PRO A 18 -14.94 3.96 5.09
CA PRO A 18 -16.19 4.50 5.60
C PRO A 18 -15.98 5.54 6.72
N VAL A 19 -14.73 5.80 7.09
CA VAL A 19 -14.32 6.84 8.04
C VAL A 19 -13.20 7.65 7.39
N VAL A 20 -13.38 8.96 7.31
CA VAL A 20 -12.45 9.87 6.62
C VAL A 20 -12.00 11.00 7.54
N GLY A 21 -10.77 11.46 7.35
CA GLY A 21 -10.16 12.54 8.14
C GLY A 21 -9.18 12.00 9.17
N CYS A 22 -8.05 12.68 9.33
CA CYS A 22 -6.97 12.24 10.22
C CYS A 22 -6.37 13.42 11.00
N LEU A 23 -6.12 13.21 12.30
CA LEU A 23 -5.47 14.20 13.17
C LEU A 23 -3.95 14.26 12.99
N LYS A 24 -3.35 13.26 12.32
CA LYS A 24 -1.92 13.26 12.02
C LYS A 24 -1.61 14.35 11.01
N ASN A 25 -0.66 15.22 11.32
CA ASN A 25 -0.27 16.37 10.48
C ASN A 25 1.06 16.15 9.74
N CYS A 26 1.21 15.00 9.07
CA CYS A 26 2.45 14.70 8.32
C CYS A 26 2.55 15.61 7.09
N GLN A 27 3.67 16.31 6.90
CA GLN A 27 3.85 17.30 5.83
C GLN A 27 3.71 16.72 4.42
N TYR A 28 4.05 15.43 4.27
CA TYR A 28 3.94 14.67 3.03
C TYR A 28 2.56 14.02 2.81
N CYS A 29 1.59 14.23 3.70
CA CYS A 29 0.30 13.57 3.57
C CYS A 29 -0.52 14.15 2.42
N PHE A 30 -0.90 13.32 1.45
CA PHE A 30 -1.76 13.71 0.33
C PHE A 30 -3.10 14.27 0.80
N MET A 31 -3.70 13.74 1.87
CA MET A 31 -4.98 14.21 2.40
C MET A 31 -4.99 15.69 2.81
N GLN A 32 -3.83 16.33 3.00
CA GLN A 32 -3.75 17.78 3.24
C GLN A 32 -4.21 18.59 2.02
N THR A 33 -3.97 18.12 0.79
CA THR A 33 -4.43 18.83 -0.43
C THR A 33 -5.94 18.90 -0.54
N TYR A 34 -6.63 18.03 0.20
CA TYR A 34 -8.08 17.96 0.27
C TYR A 34 -8.65 18.52 1.59
N GLY A 35 -7.81 19.13 2.44
CA GLY A 35 -8.24 19.67 3.73
C GLY A 35 -8.73 18.61 4.73
N MET A 36 -8.30 17.36 4.58
CA MET A 36 -8.73 16.23 5.45
C MET A 36 -7.70 15.88 6.54
N THR A 37 -6.63 16.66 6.63
CA THR A 37 -5.68 16.62 7.75
C THR A 37 -5.06 18.00 7.95
N PRO A 38 -4.79 18.42 9.21
CA PRO A 38 -5.28 17.77 10.42
C PRO A 38 -6.79 18.01 10.58
N LYS A 39 -7.59 16.95 10.66
CA LYS A 39 -9.06 17.02 10.78
C LYS A 39 -9.59 15.87 11.64
N ASN A 40 -10.64 16.15 12.41
CA ASN A 40 -11.38 15.09 13.09
C ASN A 40 -11.99 14.12 12.09
N SER A 41 -12.10 12.85 12.49
CA SER A 41 -12.70 11.83 11.65
C SER A 41 -14.22 11.94 11.59
N GLU A 42 -14.75 11.70 10.40
CA GLU A 42 -16.18 11.65 10.09
C GLU A 42 -16.52 10.26 9.60
N ILE A 43 -17.62 9.68 10.10
CA ILE A 43 -18.15 8.41 9.60
C ILE A 43 -19.06 8.76 8.43
N ILE A 44 -18.78 8.22 7.25
CA ILE A 44 -19.54 8.47 6.02
C ILE A 44 -20.37 7.25 5.56
N ALA A 45 -20.16 6.09 6.17
CA ALA A 45 -21.01 4.91 5.99
C ALA A 45 -21.01 4.04 7.25
N GLU A 46 -22.13 3.40 7.58
CA GLU A 46 -22.18 2.41 8.65
C GLU A 46 -21.56 1.07 8.21
N PRO A 47 -21.08 0.21 9.14
CA PRO A 47 -20.39 -1.03 8.79
C PRO A 47 -21.07 -1.91 7.74
N LYS A 48 -22.37 -2.18 7.90
CA LYS A 48 -23.15 -3.00 6.97
C LYS A 48 -23.27 -2.37 5.59
N GLU A 49 -23.42 -1.05 5.54
CA GLU A 49 -23.47 -0.30 4.28
C GLU A 49 -22.10 -0.33 3.60
N ALA A 50 -21.01 -0.11 4.35
CA ALA A 50 -19.65 -0.17 3.84
C ALA A 50 -19.32 -1.54 3.22
N ILE A 51 -19.73 -2.64 3.89
CA ILE A 51 -19.63 -4.00 3.34
C ILE A 51 -20.46 -4.15 2.06
N ALA A 52 -21.71 -3.70 2.04
CA ALA A 52 -22.55 -3.79 0.85
C ALA A 52 -21.92 -3.03 -0.34
N GLN A 53 -21.37 -1.84 -0.08
CA GLN A 53 -20.66 -1.06 -1.08
C GLN A 53 -19.40 -1.81 -1.58
N LEU A 54 -18.61 -2.41 -0.68
CA LEU A 54 -17.44 -3.22 -1.05
C LEU A 54 -17.84 -4.36 -2.01
N LEU A 55 -18.84 -5.15 -1.62
CA LEU A 55 -19.28 -6.32 -2.39
C LEU A 55 -19.92 -5.94 -3.72
N SER A 56 -20.53 -4.74 -3.80
CA SER A 56 -21.12 -4.22 -5.04
C SER A 56 -20.12 -3.57 -6.00
N SER A 57 -18.87 -3.34 -5.55
CA SER A 57 -17.86 -2.69 -6.37
C SER A 57 -17.51 -3.52 -7.62
N ALA A 58 -17.39 -2.83 -8.77
CA ALA A 58 -17.06 -3.46 -10.05
C ALA A 58 -15.72 -4.22 -10.01
N THR A 59 -14.78 -3.80 -9.17
CA THR A 59 -13.46 -4.44 -9.02
C THR A 59 -13.38 -5.40 -7.83
N TYR A 60 -14.49 -5.67 -7.12
CA TYR A 60 -14.49 -6.61 -6.01
C TYR A 60 -14.08 -8.02 -6.45
N HIS A 61 -13.20 -8.66 -5.70
CA HIS A 61 -12.85 -10.05 -5.88
C HIS A 61 -12.52 -10.69 -4.52
N PRO A 62 -12.97 -11.93 -4.22
CA PRO A 62 -12.75 -12.56 -2.91
C PRO A 62 -11.27 -12.73 -2.54
N ASP A 63 -10.39 -12.87 -3.54
CA ASP A 63 -8.93 -13.00 -3.30
C ASP A 63 -8.20 -11.67 -3.11
N SER A 64 -8.87 -10.53 -3.34
CA SER A 64 -8.25 -9.21 -3.18
C SER A 64 -7.93 -8.94 -1.72
N VAL A 65 -6.85 -8.22 -1.46
CA VAL A 65 -6.62 -7.65 -0.14
C VAL A 65 -7.43 -6.37 -0.04
N VAL A 66 -8.03 -6.11 1.13
CA VAL A 66 -8.76 -4.89 1.39
C VAL A 66 -8.05 -4.09 2.48
N MET A 67 -7.68 -2.86 2.14
CA MET A 67 -7.12 -1.90 3.08
C MET A 67 -8.26 -1.19 3.79
N LEU A 68 -8.27 -1.25 5.12
CA LEU A 68 -9.14 -0.42 5.94
C LEU A 68 -8.39 0.84 6.37
N ALA A 69 -9.11 1.95 6.45
CA ALA A 69 -8.60 3.20 7.01
C ALA A 69 -7.42 3.80 6.23
N SER A 70 -7.42 3.75 4.90
CA SER A 70 -6.45 4.51 4.08
C SER A 70 -6.67 6.03 4.15
N GLU A 71 -7.89 6.48 4.47
CA GLU A 71 -8.26 7.90 4.63
C GLU A 71 -8.47 8.35 6.08
N THR A 72 -8.02 7.54 7.04
CA THR A 72 -7.98 7.92 8.45
C THR A 72 -6.84 7.17 9.13
N ASP A 73 -6.78 7.19 10.45
CA ASP A 73 -6.00 6.20 11.20
C ASP A 73 -6.96 5.52 12.17
N ALA A 74 -7.10 4.20 12.06
CA ALA A 74 -8.06 3.41 12.82
C ALA A 74 -7.85 3.53 14.35
N PHE A 75 -6.64 3.91 14.77
CA PHE A 75 -6.26 3.96 16.19
C PHE A 75 -6.01 5.40 16.68
N MET A 76 -6.40 6.42 15.92
CA MET A 76 -6.19 7.81 16.35
C MET A 76 -7.03 8.21 17.57
N ASN A 77 -8.19 7.58 17.78
CA ASN A 77 -9.05 7.78 18.93
C ASN A 77 -9.97 6.57 19.15
N LYS A 78 -10.60 6.51 20.32
CA LYS A 78 -11.51 5.43 20.70
C LYS A 78 -12.69 5.27 19.74
N LYS A 79 -13.26 6.37 19.22
CA LYS A 79 -14.39 6.32 18.27
C LYS A 79 -14.02 5.57 16.99
N ASN A 80 -12.85 5.86 16.41
CA ASN A 80 -12.35 5.15 15.23
C ASN A 80 -12.10 3.68 15.55
N THR A 81 -11.42 3.38 16.66
CA THR A 81 -11.11 1.99 17.03
C THR A 81 -12.36 1.15 17.20
N GLU A 82 -13.39 1.68 17.89
CA GLU A 82 -14.67 0.98 18.06
C GLU A 82 -15.44 0.83 16.75
N TYR A 83 -15.39 1.82 15.85
CA TYR A 83 -15.96 1.69 14.52
C TYR A 83 -15.32 0.53 13.75
N PHE A 84 -13.99 0.46 13.70
CA PHE A 84 -13.30 -0.58 12.93
C PHE A 84 -13.47 -1.97 13.55
N LYS A 85 -13.61 -2.11 14.88
CA LYS A 85 -14.04 -3.38 15.49
C LYS A 85 -15.43 -3.80 15.00
N ARG A 86 -16.40 -2.88 14.98
CA ARG A 86 -17.76 -3.16 14.44
C ARG A 86 -17.71 -3.55 12.97
N LEU A 87 -16.87 -2.90 12.17
CA LEU A 87 -16.67 -3.23 10.76
C LEU A 87 -16.08 -4.64 10.58
N ILE A 88 -15.07 -5.02 11.35
CA ILE A 88 -14.46 -6.36 11.29
C ILE A 88 -15.41 -7.44 11.81
N ASN A 89 -16.27 -7.13 12.79
CA ASN A 89 -17.34 -8.04 13.19
C ASN A 89 -18.35 -8.26 12.04
N GLU A 90 -18.79 -7.19 11.39
CA GLU A 90 -19.68 -7.30 10.22
C GLU A 90 -19.02 -8.07 9.06
N TRP A 91 -17.72 -7.88 8.86
CA TRP A 91 -16.90 -8.62 7.91
C TRP A 91 -16.93 -10.12 8.15
N THR A 92 -16.74 -10.53 9.42
CA THR A 92 -16.75 -11.93 9.85
C THR A 92 -18.16 -12.52 9.74
N ASN A 93 -19.18 -11.80 10.20
CA ASN A 93 -20.59 -12.21 10.09
C ASN A 93 -21.03 -12.39 8.63
N SER A 94 -20.54 -11.54 7.73
CA SER A 94 -20.79 -11.61 6.29
C SER A 94 -19.92 -12.64 5.56
N LYS A 95 -19.04 -13.35 6.28
CA LYS A 95 -18.13 -14.39 5.75
C LYS A 95 -17.27 -13.90 4.58
N ILE A 96 -16.79 -12.67 4.67
CA ILE A 96 -15.98 -12.07 3.61
C ILE A 96 -14.57 -12.69 3.68
N PRO A 97 -14.09 -13.37 2.63
CA PRO A 97 -12.85 -14.14 2.67
C PRO A 97 -11.59 -13.27 2.53
N ASN A 98 -11.78 -12.02 2.09
CA ASN A 98 -10.70 -11.09 1.80
C ASN A 98 -9.82 -10.85 3.04
N PRO A 99 -8.48 -10.96 2.91
CA PRO A 99 -7.57 -10.50 3.93
C PRO A 99 -7.67 -8.98 4.14
N ILE A 100 -7.54 -8.55 5.38
CA ILE A 100 -7.59 -7.16 5.80
C ILE A 100 -6.17 -6.64 5.99
N ALA A 101 -5.87 -5.48 5.42
CA ALA A 101 -4.68 -4.69 5.72
C ALA A 101 -5.08 -3.43 6.51
N MET A 102 -4.29 -3.04 7.50
CA MET A 102 -4.49 -1.80 8.26
C MET A 102 -3.16 -1.09 8.45
N VAL A 103 -3.06 0.16 8.00
CA VAL A 103 -1.87 1.00 8.21
C VAL A 103 -2.10 1.91 9.42
N THR A 104 -1.07 2.10 10.25
CA THR A 104 -1.16 3.07 11.36
C THR A 104 0.17 3.75 11.70
N LYS A 105 0.04 4.98 12.22
CA LYS A 105 1.08 5.76 12.92
C LYS A 105 0.71 6.02 14.39
N CYS A 106 -0.30 5.32 14.90
CA CYS A 106 -0.84 5.48 16.24
C CYS A 106 -0.54 4.25 17.10
N HIS A 107 -0.60 4.44 18.42
CA HIS A 107 -0.63 3.32 19.36
C HIS A 107 -1.85 2.44 19.09
N ILE A 108 -1.66 1.13 18.98
CA ILE A 108 -2.76 0.17 18.85
C ILE A 108 -3.21 -0.22 20.26
N PRO A 109 -4.46 0.00 20.68
CA PRO A 109 -4.93 -0.39 22.02
C PRO A 109 -4.86 -1.91 22.27
N ASP A 110 -4.57 -2.33 23.51
CA ASP A 110 -4.45 -3.76 23.89
C ASP A 110 -5.74 -4.54 23.62
N ASP A 111 -6.89 -3.93 23.84
CA ASP A 111 -8.19 -4.53 23.58
C ASP A 111 -8.46 -4.73 22.08
N PHE A 112 -7.88 -3.90 21.20
CA PHE A 112 -7.89 -4.14 19.76
C PHE A 112 -6.93 -5.26 19.35
N ILE A 113 -5.74 -5.36 19.97
CA ILE A 113 -4.81 -6.47 19.75
C ILE A 113 -5.49 -7.80 20.10
N LYS A 114 -6.11 -7.87 21.29
CA LYS A 114 -6.86 -9.05 21.73
C LYS A 114 -8.00 -9.39 20.77
N PHE A 115 -8.78 -8.38 20.38
CA PHE A 115 -9.83 -8.53 19.37
C PHE A 115 -9.30 -9.11 18.05
N ALA A 116 -8.16 -8.62 17.56
CA ALA A 116 -7.56 -9.11 16.32
C ALA A 116 -7.04 -10.56 16.44
N GLN A 117 -6.60 -11.00 17.62
CA GLN A 117 -6.21 -12.39 17.86
C GLN A 117 -7.39 -13.36 17.88
N GLU A 118 -8.55 -12.89 18.37
CA GLU A 118 -9.79 -13.69 18.49
C GLU A 118 -10.63 -13.66 17.20
N SER A 119 -10.33 -12.74 16.27
CA SER A 119 -11.03 -12.56 15.01
C SER A 119 -10.72 -13.70 14.00
N GLU A 120 -11.75 -14.18 13.30
CA GLU A 120 -11.57 -15.10 12.16
C GLU A 120 -11.01 -14.40 10.91
N ALA A 121 -11.18 -13.08 10.80
CA ALA A 121 -10.62 -12.31 9.70
C ALA A 121 -9.09 -12.27 9.78
N LYS A 122 -8.42 -12.50 8.65
CA LYS A 122 -6.95 -12.40 8.55
C LYS A 122 -6.53 -10.94 8.46
N ILE A 123 -6.03 -10.39 9.57
CA ILE A 123 -5.62 -8.99 9.68
C ILE A 123 -4.09 -8.87 9.58
N ILE A 124 -3.61 -7.98 8.71
CA ILE A 124 -2.20 -7.65 8.51
C ILE A 124 -1.97 -6.19 8.90
N PHE A 125 -1.08 -5.97 9.86
CA PHE A 125 -0.75 -4.63 10.32
C PHE A 125 0.44 -4.07 9.55
N TYR A 126 0.26 -2.86 9.03
CA TYR A 126 1.31 -2.04 8.47
C TYR A 126 1.68 -0.95 9.47
N LEU A 127 2.85 -1.07 10.10
CA LEU A 127 3.35 -0.05 11.02
C LEU A 127 4.22 0.94 10.26
N SER A 128 3.73 2.18 10.16
CA SER A 128 4.41 3.24 9.42
C SER A 128 5.40 3.97 10.32
N TYR A 129 6.63 3.51 10.25
CA TYR A 129 7.78 4.10 10.93
C TYR A 129 8.88 4.30 9.89
N SER A 130 9.47 5.48 9.82
CA SER A 130 10.51 5.77 8.83
C SER A 130 11.70 6.52 9.42
N GLY A 131 11.71 6.77 10.73
CA GLY A 131 12.70 7.63 11.38
C GLY A 131 12.41 9.13 11.25
N LEU A 132 11.34 9.53 10.54
CA LEU A 132 10.91 10.93 10.47
C LEU A 132 10.33 11.41 11.81
N THR A 133 10.68 12.64 12.18
CA THR A 133 10.18 13.30 13.41
C THR A 133 9.76 14.74 13.10
N LYS A 134 9.71 15.62 14.10
CA LYS A 134 9.47 17.05 13.89
C LYS A 134 10.59 17.65 13.01
N PRO A 135 10.25 18.54 12.05
CA PRO A 135 8.92 19.11 11.79
C PRO A 135 8.06 18.32 10.78
N ILE A 136 8.58 17.26 10.17
CA ILE A 136 7.89 16.52 9.09
C ILE A 136 6.69 15.72 9.62
N GLU A 137 6.85 15.05 10.76
CA GLU A 137 5.82 14.25 11.43
C GLU A 137 5.55 14.76 12.85
N PRO A 138 4.96 15.96 13.01
CA PRO A 138 4.93 16.65 14.30
C PRO A 138 4.02 16.02 15.35
N THR A 139 3.17 15.08 14.95
CA THR A 139 2.13 14.43 15.77
C THR A 139 2.35 12.91 15.92
N THR A 140 3.46 12.40 15.38
CA THR A 140 3.82 10.99 15.53
C THR A 140 4.54 10.80 16.88
N ARG A 141 4.10 9.80 17.65
CA ARG A 141 4.75 9.38 18.88
C ARG A 141 5.58 8.14 18.56
N ILE A 142 6.88 8.33 18.36
CA ILE A 142 7.77 7.28 17.85
C ILE A 142 7.86 6.08 18.80
N GLU A 143 7.91 6.34 20.11
CA GLU A 143 7.96 5.26 21.11
C GLU A 143 6.70 4.37 21.09
N ASP A 144 5.52 4.94 20.81
CA ASP A 144 4.30 4.14 20.64
C ASP A 144 4.40 3.21 19.42
N LEU A 145 5.00 3.71 18.32
CA LEU A 145 5.20 2.91 17.12
C LEU A 145 6.19 1.78 17.35
N LYS A 146 7.34 2.07 17.97
CA LYS A 146 8.32 1.05 18.38
C LYS A 146 7.67 0.00 19.28
N ASN A 147 6.87 0.43 20.26
CA ASN A 147 6.14 -0.48 21.14
C ASN A 147 5.08 -1.33 20.42
N ASN A 148 4.43 -0.82 19.37
CA ASN A 148 3.50 -1.63 18.58
C ASN A 148 4.19 -2.82 17.91
N PHE A 149 5.41 -2.65 17.38
CA PHE A 149 6.16 -3.76 16.79
C PHE A 149 6.34 -4.91 17.79
N ILE A 150 6.79 -4.59 19.00
CA ILE A 150 7.01 -5.56 20.09
C ILE A 150 5.68 -6.22 20.48
N ARG A 151 4.63 -5.43 20.71
CA ARG A 151 3.33 -5.92 21.19
C ARG A 151 2.63 -6.82 20.16
N LEU A 152 2.64 -6.44 18.88
CA LEU A 152 2.07 -7.27 17.82
C LEU A 152 2.87 -8.57 17.62
N LYS A 153 4.21 -8.51 17.71
CA LYS A 153 5.06 -9.71 17.65
C LYS A 153 4.74 -10.68 18.78
N ASN A 154 4.63 -10.19 20.01
CA ASN A 154 4.26 -11.00 21.19
C ASN A 154 2.85 -11.58 21.07
N ALA A 155 1.95 -10.88 20.39
CA ALA A 155 0.60 -11.34 20.09
C ALA A 155 0.52 -12.32 18.89
N ASN A 156 1.66 -12.61 18.23
CA ASN A 156 1.75 -13.40 17.01
C ASN A 156 0.84 -12.89 15.87
N LEU A 157 0.69 -11.56 15.78
CA LEU A 157 -0.06 -10.92 14.71
C LEU A 157 0.87 -10.53 13.55
N PRO A 158 0.45 -10.70 12.29
CA PRO A 158 1.20 -10.28 11.11
C PRO A 158 1.62 -8.81 11.13
N VAL A 159 2.92 -8.52 10.96
CA VAL A 159 3.45 -7.15 10.93
C VAL A 159 4.32 -6.91 9.70
N ILE A 160 3.93 -5.94 8.89
CA ILE A 160 4.75 -5.39 7.81
C ILE A 160 5.22 -4.00 8.24
N HIS A 161 6.53 -3.79 8.21
CA HIS A 161 7.11 -2.47 8.39
C HIS A 161 6.88 -1.62 7.13
N TYR A 162 6.10 -0.55 7.28
CA TYR A 162 5.80 0.39 6.20
C TYR A 162 6.83 1.51 6.19
N TRP A 163 8.03 1.21 5.67
CA TRP A 163 9.18 2.10 5.67
C TRP A 163 9.10 3.12 4.55
N ARG A 164 8.26 4.14 4.76
CA ARG A 164 8.08 5.24 3.82
C ARG A 164 7.47 6.48 4.48
N PRO A 165 7.67 7.66 3.90
CA PRO A 165 8.56 7.94 2.76
C PRO A 165 10.03 8.07 3.19
N PHE A 166 10.94 7.99 2.22
CA PHE A 166 12.31 8.47 2.36
C PHE A 166 12.42 9.92 1.87
N LEU A 167 13.06 10.73 2.70
CA LEU A 167 13.36 12.15 2.54
C LEU A 167 14.80 12.38 3.02
N PRO A 168 15.45 13.51 2.69
CA PRO A 168 16.80 13.79 3.19
C PRO A 168 16.92 13.66 4.72
N GLN A 169 15.85 13.99 5.45
CA GLN A 169 15.80 13.98 6.92
C GLN A 169 15.87 12.58 7.55
N ASN A 170 15.58 11.50 6.82
CA ASN A 170 15.63 10.13 7.35
C ASN A 170 16.46 9.16 6.49
N SER A 171 17.26 9.70 5.57
CA SER A 171 18.07 8.93 4.63
C SER A 171 19.54 8.77 5.03
N SER A 172 19.94 9.26 6.21
CA SER A 172 21.32 9.06 6.67
C SER A 172 21.55 7.61 7.10
N PRO A 173 22.79 7.08 6.93
CA PRO A 173 23.17 5.76 7.42
C PRO A 173 22.79 5.50 8.88
N GLU A 174 22.95 6.49 9.75
CA GLU A 174 22.68 6.38 11.18
C GLU A 174 21.19 6.18 11.44
N ILE A 175 20.32 6.99 10.82
CA ILE A 175 18.88 6.87 10.98
C ILE A 175 18.37 5.56 10.38
N ILE A 176 18.87 5.18 9.20
CA ILE A 176 18.49 3.93 8.56
C ILE A 176 18.84 2.73 9.45
N ASN A 177 20.05 2.73 10.02
CA ASN A 177 20.49 1.70 10.95
C ASN A 177 19.65 1.68 12.22
N GLU A 178 19.35 2.85 12.81
CA GLU A 178 18.50 2.94 13.99
C GLU A 178 17.10 2.36 13.72
N VAL A 179 16.47 2.74 12.61
CA VAL A 179 15.15 2.22 12.24
C VAL A 179 15.20 0.71 12.07
N ALA A 180 16.18 0.18 11.33
CA ALA A 180 16.33 -1.25 11.11
C ALA A 180 16.50 -2.02 12.44
N LYS A 181 17.37 -1.55 13.34
CA LYS A 181 17.60 -2.15 14.66
C LYS A 181 16.32 -2.25 15.51
N ASN A 182 15.46 -1.23 15.43
CA ASN A 182 14.21 -1.19 16.20
C ASN A 182 13.09 -2.06 15.60
N VAL A 183 13.21 -2.48 14.34
CA VAL A 183 12.10 -3.08 13.59
C VAL A 183 12.34 -4.52 13.19
N VAL A 184 13.53 -4.83 12.67
CA VAL A 184 13.87 -6.16 12.13
C VAL A 184 13.60 -7.31 13.11
N PRO A 185 13.83 -7.18 14.43
CA PRO A 185 13.52 -8.27 15.36
C PRO A 185 12.02 -8.61 15.49
N TYR A 186 11.14 -7.71 15.06
CA TYR A 186 9.72 -7.75 15.40
C TYR A 186 8.79 -7.78 14.18
N ALA A 187 9.17 -7.15 13.06
CA ALA A 187 8.42 -7.20 11.81
C ALA A 187 8.72 -8.46 11.02
N ASP A 188 7.76 -8.92 10.23
CA ASP A 188 7.92 -10.09 9.35
C ASP A 188 8.68 -9.72 8.07
N CYS A 189 8.50 -8.47 7.58
CA CYS A 189 9.23 -7.90 6.46
C CYS A 189 9.11 -6.37 6.42
N SER A 190 9.95 -5.72 5.62
CA SER A 190 9.81 -4.29 5.30
C SER A 190 9.32 -4.08 3.87
N MET A 191 8.34 -3.20 3.70
CA MET A 191 8.02 -2.59 2.43
C MET A 191 8.59 -1.18 2.39
N ILE A 192 9.41 -0.89 1.38
CA ILE A 192 10.18 0.35 1.25
C ILE A 192 9.68 1.11 0.03
N ASN A 193 9.42 2.42 0.18
CA ASN A 193 9.12 3.28 -0.95
C ASN A 193 9.51 4.75 -0.70
N GLY A 194 9.77 5.49 -1.78
CA GLY A 194 10.13 6.90 -1.75
C GLY A 194 8.93 7.80 -1.48
N LEU A 195 9.16 9.10 -1.61
CA LEU A 195 8.12 10.11 -1.53
C LEU A 195 7.29 10.08 -2.83
N LYS A 196 5.99 9.80 -2.72
CA LYS A 196 5.05 10.16 -3.79
C LYS A 196 4.78 11.66 -3.70
N ILE A 197 4.80 12.34 -4.84
CA ILE A 197 4.64 13.79 -4.92
C ILE A 197 3.37 14.13 -5.69
N ASN A 198 2.80 15.29 -5.32
CA ASN A 198 1.88 16.08 -6.12
C ASN A 198 2.21 17.55 -5.86
N ASP A 199 1.64 18.47 -6.63
CA ASP A 199 1.92 19.90 -6.48
C ASP A 199 1.72 20.40 -5.03
N GLY A 200 0.67 19.94 -4.34
CA GLY A 200 0.42 20.34 -2.96
C GLY A 200 1.45 19.79 -1.96
N ILE A 201 1.95 18.57 -2.16
CA ILE A 201 3.05 18.00 -1.37
C ILE A 201 4.35 18.76 -1.64
N ILE A 202 4.64 19.09 -2.91
CA ILE A 202 5.82 19.87 -3.31
C ILE A 202 5.81 21.22 -2.60
N GLU A 203 4.69 21.96 -2.65
CA GLU A 203 4.58 23.28 -2.00
C GLU A 203 4.85 23.24 -0.50
N ARG A 204 4.43 22.17 0.20
CA ARG A 204 4.67 22.03 1.64
C ARG A 204 6.08 21.56 1.97
N LEU A 205 6.64 20.67 1.15
CA LEU A 205 7.93 20.04 1.43
C LEU A 205 9.12 20.80 0.86
N LYS A 206 8.95 21.76 -0.04
CA LYS A 206 10.07 22.51 -0.62
C LYS A 206 10.93 23.25 0.41
N THR A 207 10.39 23.59 1.58
CA THR A 207 11.18 24.15 2.69
C THR A 207 12.15 23.13 3.30
N TYR A 208 11.82 21.84 3.21
CA TYR A 208 12.61 20.74 3.77
C TYR A 208 13.42 19.99 2.71
N TRP A 209 12.99 20.03 1.45
CA TRP A 209 13.66 19.39 0.33
C TRP A 209 13.47 20.24 -0.94
N PRO A 210 14.18 21.38 -1.07
CA PRO A 210 13.97 22.35 -2.14
C PRO A 210 14.03 21.76 -3.56
N GLU A 211 14.87 20.75 -3.77
CA GLU A 211 15.14 20.13 -5.06
C GLU A 211 13.91 19.43 -5.68
N ILE A 212 12.86 19.14 -4.90
CA ILE A 212 11.62 18.56 -5.41
C ILE A 212 10.78 19.55 -6.24
N GLU A 213 11.04 20.87 -6.12
CA GLU A 213 10.25 21.92 -6.80
C GLU A 213 10.35 21.79 -8.33
N LYS A 214 11.45 21.24 -8.85
CA LYS A 214 11.63 20.99 -10.29
C LYS A 214 10.62 20.01 -10.90
N PHE A 215 9.90 19.26 -10.06
CA PHE A 215 8.90 18.29 -10.51
C PHE A 215 7.47 18.84 -10.51
N LYS A 216 7.28 20.10 -10.14
CA LYS A 216 5.97 20.74 -10.15
C LYS A 216 5.37 20.71 -11.57
N GLY A 217 4.12 20.28 -11.69
CA GLY A 217 3.41 20.14 -12.97
C GLY A 217 3.83 18.94 -13.83
N ILE A 218 4.77 18.09 -13.38
CA ILE A 218 5.13 16.81 -14.04
C ILE A 218 5.07 15.62 -13.07
N ASP A 219 4.52 15.82 -11.87
CA ASP A 219 4.39 14.83 -10.81
C ASP A 219 3.60 13.58 -11.25
N GLU A 220 2.60 13.75 -12.13
CA GLU A 220 1.84 12.63 -12.71
C GLU A 220 2.70 11.68 -13.57
N GLN A 221 3.93 12.04 -13.91
CA GLN A 221 4.85 11.19 -14.67
C GLN A 221 5.83 10.42 -13.75
N ILE A 222 5.77 10.65 -12.44
CA ILE A 222 6.77 10.18 -11.48
C ILE A 222 6.15 9.12 -10.56
N GLY A 223 6.87 8.02 -10.32
CA GLY A 223 6.46 6.94 -9.42
C GLY A 223 6.70 7.32 -7.96
N SER A 224 7.94 7.70 -7.65
CA SER A 224 8.36 8.26 -6.37
C SER A 224 9.68 9.01 -6.50
N VAL A 225 9.97 9.89 -5.54
CA VAL A 225 11.23 10.65 -5.44
C VAL A 225 12.03 10.13 -4.24
N TRP A 226 13.34 10.00 -4.42
CA TRP A 226 14.28 9.49 -3.44
C TRP A 226 15.47 10.43 -3.28
N PRO A 227 16.03 10.57 -2.06
CA PRO A 227 17.33 11.21 -1.89
C PRO A 227 18.41 10.33 -2.53
N LYS A 228 19.30 10.95 -3.29
CA LYS A 228 20.37 10.28 -4.06
C LYS A 228 21.14 9.25 -3.23
N GLY A 229 21.33 8.06 -3.80
CA GLY A 229 22.11 6.98 -3.17
C GLY A 229 21.41 6.25 -2.01
N THR A 230 20.26 6.73 -1.54
CA THR A 230 19.51 6.07 -0.45
C THR A 230 19.13 4.63 -0.83
N ARG A 231 18.71 4.40 -2.07
CA ARG A 231 18.23 3.07 -2.51
C ARG A 231 19.34 2.04 -2.55
N GLU A 232 20.49 2.44 -3.11
CA GLU A 232 21.70 1.61 -3.16
C GLU A 232 22.18 1.32 -1.74
N TYR A 233 22.32 2.35 -0.90
CA TYR A 233 22.71 2.17 0.49
C TYR A 233 21.76 1.24 1.26
N LEU A 234 20.44 1.42 1.16
CA LEU A 234 19.46 0.53 1.82
C LEU A 234 19.62 -0.91 1.37
N LYS A 235 19.78 -1.14 0.07
CA LYS A 235 19.94 -2.48 -0.50
C LYS A 235 21.20 -3.15 0.05
N ASP A 236 22.32 -2.45 0.02
CA ASP A 236 23.61 -2.99 0.44
C ASP A 236 23.66 -3.19 1.95
N PHE A 237 23.24 -2.18 2.72
CA PHE A 237 23.17 -2.23 4.19
C PHE A 237 22.30 -3.40 4.66
N MET A 238 21.08 -3.52 4.14
CA MET A 238 20.18 -4.58 4.59
C MET A 238 20.63 -5.96 4.15
N SER A 239 21.27 -6.10 2.99
CA SER A 239 21.84 -7.38 2.54
C SER A 239 23.03 -7.81 3.38
N ALA A 240 23.83 -6.85 3.87
CA ALA A 240 24.99 -7.12 4.71
C ALA A 240 24.61 -7.42 6.18
N GLU A 241 23.79 -6.55 6.79
CA GLU A 241 23.48 -6.63 8.23
C GLU A 241 22.32 -7.58 8.53
N TYR A 242 21.37 -7.73 7.60
CA TYR A 242 20.15 -8.50 7.78
C TYR A 242 19.84 -9.41 6.57
N PRO A 243 20.77 -10.29 6.16
CA PRO A 243 20.67 -11.06 4.90
C PRO A 243 19.40 -11.91 4.79
N ASN A 244 18.86 -12.37 5.92
CA ASN A 244 17.66 -13.21 5.96
C ASN A 244 16.35 -12.44 6.16
N TYR A 245 16.42 -11.12 6.35
CA TYR A 245 15.23 -10.30 6.59
C TYR A 245 14.59 -9.86 5.28
N PRO A 246 13.31 -10.19 5.03
CA PRO A 246 12.67 -9.87 3.75
C PRO A 246 12.43 -8.38 3.55
N ILE A 247 12.78 -7.90 2.36
CA ILE A 247 12.56 -6.52 1.94
C ILE A 247 11.90 -6.47 0.57
N TYR A 248 10.87 -5.65 0.45
CA TYR A 248 10.06 -5.51 -0.74
C TYR A 248 9.95 -4.05 -1.17
N TRP A 249 10.01 -3.81 -2.48
CA TRP A 249 9.82 -2.49 -3.08
C TRP A 249 8.37 -2.21 -3.49
N THR A 250 7.49 -3.21 -3.34
CA THR A 250 6.06 -3.10 -3.66
C THR A 250 5.23 -3.67 -2.52
N ASN A 251 4.07 -3.06 -2.29
CA ASN A 251 3.11 -3.56 -1.31
C ASN A 251 2.59 -4.94 -1.67
N SER A 252 2.31 -5.20 -2.95
CA SER A 252 1.78 -6.50 -3.39
C SER A 252 2.72 -7.64 -3.05
N CYS A 253 4.04 -7.48 -3.20
CA CYS A 253 5.01 -8.50 -2.83
C CYS A 253 5.09 -8.72 -1.31
N ALA A 254 5.10 -7.65 -0.51
CA ALA A 254 5.09 -7.75 0.95
C ALA A 254 3.85 -8.47 1.48
N VAL A 255 2.65 -8.10 0.99
CA VAL A 255 1.41 -8.80 1.34
C VAL A 255 1.43 -10.25 0.85
N SER A 256 1.92 -10.50 -0.36
CA SER A 256 2.00 -11.86 -0.92
C SER A 256 2.86 -12.78 -0.05
N HIS A 257 3.99 -12.26 0.43
CA HIS A 257 4.85 -12.95 1.39
C HIS A 257 4.11 -13.30 2.68
N GLN A 258 3.44 -12.33 3.29
CA GLN A 258 2.68 -12.55 4.53
C GLN A 258 1.51 -13.53 4.34
N LEU A 259 0.93 -13.55 3.15
CA LEU A 259 -0.15 -14.45 2.78
C LEU A 259 0.34 -15.82 2.28
N ASN A 260 1.65 -16.02 2.13
CA ASN A 260 2.26 -17.20 1.52
C ASN A 260 1.60 -17.56 0.17
N ARG A 261 1.40 -16.55 -0.67
CA ARG A 261 0.82 -16.66 -2.02
C ARG A 261 1.77 -16.07 -3.05
N PRO A 262 1.69 -16.45 -4.34
CA PRO A 262 2.49 -15.79 -5.37
C PRO A 262 2.16 -14.30 -5.46
N ASP A 263 3.07 -13.52 -6.04
CA ASP A 263 2.76 -12.17 -6.49
C ASP A 263 1.51 -12.20 -7.36
N PHE A 264 0.59 -11.27 -7.06
CA PHE A 264 -0.71 -11.13 -7.70
C PHE A 264 -0.82 -9.83 -8.50
N ASN A 265 0.26 -9.05 -8.62
CA ASN A 265 0.23 -7.76 -9.30
C ASN A 265 1.35 -7.62 -10.35
N ALA A 266 1.79 -8.72 -10.95
CA ALA A 266 2.70 -8.78 -12.08
C ALA A 266 4.04 -8.03 -11.89
N PHE A 267 4.60 -8.09 -10.69
CA PHE A 267 5.93 -7.58 -10.37
C PHE A 267 7.02 -8.65 -10.42
N PHE A 268 6.68 -9.94 -10.45
CA PHE A 268 7.68 -10.98 -10.67
C PHE A 268 8.50 -10.74 -11.94
N GLY A 269 9.81 -10.97 -11.89
CA GLY A 269 10.74 -10.70 -13.01
C GLY A 269 11.05 -9.22 -13.28
N THR A 270 10.36 -8.27 -12.66
CA THR A 270 10.64 -6.83 -12.84
C THR A 270 11.85 -6.36 -12.02
N VAL A 271 12.31 -5.13 -12.28
CA VAL A 271 13.37 -4.47 -11.48
C VAL A 271 13.03 -4.42 -9.99
N TYR A 272 11.75 -4.24 -9.63
CA TYR A 272 11.31 -4.26 -8.23
C TYR A 272 11.47 -5.65 -7.58
N CYS A 273 11.22 -6.73 -8.33
CA CYS A 273 11.47 -8.10 -7.87
C CYS A 273 12.97 -8.40 -7.75
N GLY A 274 13.78 -7.90 -8.67
CA GLY A 274 15.24 -8.03 -8.64
C GLY A 274 15.87 -7.29 -7.46
N ASN A 275 15.35 -6.11 -7.10
CA ASN A 275 15.87 -5.31 -5.99
C ASN A 275 15.36 -5.76 -4.61
N SER A 276 14.32 -6.58 -4.55
CA SER A 276 13.77 -7.08 -3.28
C SER A 276 14.69 -8.13 -2.67
N ASN A 277 14.91 -8.10 -1.35
CA ASN A 277 15.51 -9.23 -0.62
C ASN A 277 14.42 -10.29 -0.35
N CYS A 278 13.91 -10.92 -1.40
CA CYS A 278 12.81 -11.88 -1.31
C CYS A 278 13.33 -13.31 -1.05
N PRO A 279 12.83 -14.02 -0.01
CA PRO A 279 13.26 -15.37 0.30
C PRO A 279 13.05 -16.36 -0.85
N PRO A 280 13.90 -17.38 -1.02
CA PRO A 280 13.79 -18.36 -2.11
C PRO A 280 12.41 -19.01 -2.20
N LYS A 281 11.83 -19.42 -1.06
CA LYS A 281 10.49 -20.01 -1.00
C LYS A 281 9.41 -19.13 -1.64
N GLN A 282 9.47 -17.81 -1.39
CA GLN A 282 8.51 -16.87 -1.97
C GLN A 282 8.75 -16.68 -3.47
N ARG A 283 10.02 -16.64 -3.91
CA ARG A 283 10.36 -16.58 -5.34
C ARG A 283 9.88 -17.83 -6.08
N ASP A 284 9.97 -19.01 -5.47
CA ASP A 284 9.48 -20.26 -6.05
C ASP A 284 7.96 -20.26 -6.23
N LEU A 285 7.21 -19.71 -5.26
CA LEU A 285 5.76 -19.50 -5.41
C LEU A 285 5.46 -18.60 -6.61
N CYS A 286 6.13 -17.46 -6.72
CA CYS A 286 5.94 -16.55 -7.84
C CYS A 286 6.32 -17.19 -9.18
N LYS A 287 7.44 -17.91 -9.25
CA LYS A 287 7.91 -18.61 -10.46
C LYS A 287 6.92 -19.67 -10.93
N LYS A 288 6.32 -20.43 -10.02
CA LYS A 288 5.27 -21.40 -10.35
C LYS A 288 4.01 -20.74 -10.91
N ASN A 289 3.75 -19.50 -10.52
CA ASN A 289 2.62 -18.69 -11.01
C ASN A 289 2.99 -17.85 -12.25
N ASP A 290 4.25 -17.86 -12.70
CA ASP A 290 4.70 -17.15 -13.89
C ASP A 290 4.45 -18.01 -15.13
N ILE A 291 3.18 -18.04 -15.54
CA ILE A 291 2.71 -18.76 -16.72
C ILE A 291 2.38 -17.76 -17.84
N PRO A 292 2.43 -18.16 -19.11
CA PRO A 292 2.10 -17.28 -20.22
C PRO A 292 0.69 -16.69 -20.07
N VAL A 293 0.54 -15.38 -20.30
CA VAL A 293 -0.77 -14.70 -20.23
C VAL A 293 -1.83 -15.30 -21.17
N ALA A 294 -1.42 -15.92 -22.28
CA ALA A 294 -2.32 -16.67 -23.17
C ALA A 294 -3.05 -17.82 -22.45
N SER A 295 -2.40 -18.46 -21.47
CA SER A 295 -3.02 -19.47 -20.62
C SER A 295 -4.06 -18.89 -19.65
N ARG A 296 -4.11 -17.56 -19.50
CA ARG A 296 -5.06 -16.82 -18.65
C ARG A 296 -6.07 -15.99 -19.46
N GLU A 297 -6.14 -16.21 -20.77
CA GLU A 297 -7.08 -15.51 -21.63
C GLU A 297 -8.56 -15.75 -21.24
N PRO A 298 -8.98 -16.95 -20.80
CA PRO A 298 -10.34 -17.13 -20.29
C PRO A 298 -10.65 -16.22 -19.08
N GLU A 299 -9.73 -16.10 -18.13
CA GLU A 299 -9.85 -15.21 -16.97
C GLU A 299 -9.87 -13.74 -17.38
N LEU A 300 -9.08 -13.37 -18.41
CA LEU A 300 -9.10 -12.03 -18.99
C LEU A 300 -10.49 -11.70 -19.55
N LYS A 301 -11.07 -12.60 -20.35
CA LYS A 301 -12.41 -12.41 -20.95
C LYS A 301 -13.48 -12.25 -19.88
N LEU A 302 -13.48 -13.11 -18.86
CA LEU A 302 -14.39 -12.99 -17.71
C LEU A 302 -14.21 -11.66 -16.97
N ALA A 303 -12.97 -11.20 -16.80
CA ALA A 303 -12.67 -9.93 -16.13
C ALA A 303 -13.12 -8.72 -16.97
N LEU A 304 -12.94 -8.76 -18.29
CA LEU A 304 -13.41 -7.73 -19.23
C LEU A 304 -14.94 -7.66 -19.25
N ASP A 305 -15.62 -8.81 -19.34
CA ASP A 305 -17.08 -8.88 -19.33
C ASP A 305 -17.67 -8.34 -18.04
N LYS A 306 -17.09 -8.70 -16.89
CA LYS A 306 -17.50 -8.16 -15.59
C LYS A 306 -17.40 -6.64 -15.52
N LEU A 307 -16.33 -6.07 -16.07
CA LEU A 307 -16.12 -4.62 -16.12
C LEU A 307 -16.88 -3.94 -17.27
N ASN A 308 -17.65 -4.71 -18.05
CA ASN A 308 -18.34 -4.27 -19.27
C ASN A 308 -17.40 -3.56 -20.26
N ILE A 309 -16.14 -4.02 -20.37
CA ILE A 309 -15.16 -3.51 -21.32
C ILE A 309 -15.34 -4.26 -22.64
N LYS A 310 -15.64 -3.52 -23.71
CA LYS A 310 -15.86 -4.07 -25.07
C LYS A 310 -14.70 -3.81 -26.03
N ASN A 311 -13.61 -3.25 -25.53
CA ASN A 311 -12.43 -2.98 -26.33
C ASN A 311 -11.71 -4.28 -26.69
N ASP A 312 -11.24 -4.35 -27.93
CA ASP A 312 -10.35 -5.42 -28.36
C ASP A 312 -9.00 -5.34 -27.63
N TYR A 313 -8.31 -6.47 -27.57
CA TYR A 313 -6.99 -6.59 -26.97
C TYR A 313 -6.11 -7.54 -27.77
N LYS A 314 -4.80 -7.37 -27.61
CA LYS A 314 -3.77 -8.26 -28.16
C LYS A 314 -2.87 -8.76 -27.03
N ILE A 315 -2.55 -10.04 -27.05
CA ILE A 315 -1.56 -10.62 -26.17
C ILE A 315 -0.20 -10.52 -26.88
N THR A 316 0.73 -9.80 -26.27
CA THR A 316 2.08 -9.56 -26.80
C THR A 316 3.11 -9.99 -25.77
N GLY A 317 3.76 -11.13 -25.99
CA GLY A 317 4.65 -11.74 -25.01
C GLY A 317 3.87 -12.10 -23.74
N ASN A 318 4.26 -11.54 -22.59
CA ASN A 318 3.58 -11.75 -21.30
C ASN A 318 2.69 -10.57 -20.88
N SER A 319 2.34 -9.68 -21.81
CA SER A 319 1.53 -8.48 -21.55
C SER A 319 0.23 -8.50 -22.37
N VAL A 320 -0.79 -7.82 -21.86
CA VAL A 320 -2.04 -7.54 -22.59
C VAL A 320 -2.02 -6.09 -23.04
N VAL A 321 -2.19 -5.85 -24.33
CA VAL A 321 -2.30 -4.52 -24.93
C VAL A 321 -3.75 -4.28 -25.32
N MET A 322 -4.40 -3.33 -24.68
CA MET A 322 -5.77 -2.93 -24.96
C MET A 322 -5.82 -1.91 -26.10
N GLU A 323 -6.82 -1.96 -26.97
CA GLU A 323 -6.98 -0.96 -28.04
C GLU A 323 -7.73 0.31 -27.57
N GLY A 324 -8.25 0.30 -26.34
CA GLY A 324 -9.09 1.35 -25.76
C GLY A 324 -8.50 2.13 -24.60
N SER A 325 -9.31 3.04 -24.06
CA SER A 325 -8.98 3.73 -22.81
C SER A 325 -9.35 2.88 -21.61
N LEU A 326 -8.47 2.80 -20.62
CA LEU A 326 -8.78 2.22 -19.31
C LEU A 326 -8.54 3.24 -18.21
N ASN A 327 -9.37 3.19 -17.17
CA ASN A 327 -9.10 3.90 -15.93
C ASN A 327 -8.19 3.09 -14.98
N HIS A 328 -7.72 3.73 -13.92
CA HIS A 328 -6.86 3.12 -12.92
C HIS A 328 -7.41 1.80 -12.37
N ALA A 329 -8.67 1.83 -11.92
CA ALA A 329 -9.30 0.70 -11.26
C ALA A 329 -9.38 -0.52 -12.20
N GLN A 330 -9.72 -0.28 -13.46
CA GLN A 330 -9.79 -1.32 -14.49
C GLN A 330 -8.42 -1.93 -14.78
N ILE A 331 -7.38 -1.12 -14.93
CA ILE A 331 -6.01 -1.62 -15.15
C ILE A 331 -5.56 -2.51 -14.00
N VAL A 332 -5.70 -2.03 -12.75
CA VAL A 332 -5.29 -2.80 -11.58
C VAL A 332 -6.08 -4.09 -11.47
N TYR A 333 -7.42 -4.03 -11.62
CA TYR A 333 -8.25 -5.21 -11.55
C TYR A 333 -7.85 -6.26 -12.59
N LEU A 334 -7.77 -5.88 -13.87
CA LEU A 334 -7.37 -6.78 -14.95
C LEU A 334 -5.99 -7.37 -14.68
N ARG A 335 -5.01 -6.52 -14.31
CA ARG A 335 -3.65 -6.93 -13.96
C ARG A 335 -3.64 -7.96 -12.84
N GLN A 336 -4.46 -7.79 -11.80
CA GLN A 336 -4.54 -8.74 -10.69
C GLN A 336 -5.26 -10.04 -11.06
N ARG A 337 -6.21 -9.99 -12.00
CA ARG A 337 -6.92 -11.19 -12.48
C ARG A 337 -6.04 -12.08 -13.33
N VAL A 338 -5.24 -11.50 -14.22
CA VAL A 338 -4.38 -12.26 -15.13
C VAL A 338 -2.92 -12.31 -14.69
N ASN A 339 -2.56 -11.64 -13.59
CA ASN A 339 -1.20 -11.49 -13.06
C ASN A 339 -0.15 -11.25 -14.17
N SER A 340 -0.48 -10.31 -15.06
CA SER A 340 0.34 -9.88 -16.19
C SER A 340 0.18 -8.37 -16.42
N PRO A 341 1.19 -7.66 -16.97
CA PRO A 341 1.07 -6.24 -17.26
C PRO A 341 -0.09 -5.94 -18.24
N ILE A 342 -0.89 -4.94 -17.90
CA ILE A 342 -1.95 -4.40 -18.76
C ILE A 342 -1.49 -3.05 -19.28
N ILE A 343 -1.44 -2.92 -20.60
CA ILE A 343 -0.99 -1.71 -21.30
C ILE A 343 -2.20 -1.14 -22.02
N ALA A 344 -2.50 0.15 -21.79
CA ALA A 344 -3.56 0.87 -22.49
C ALA A 344 -2.98 2.13 -23.14
N PRO A 345 -3.30 2.43 -24.42
CA PRO A 345 -2.77 3.58 -25.15
C PRO A 345 -3.27 4.90 -24.57
N LYS A 346 -4.46 4.91 -23.97
CA LYS A 346 -4.99 6.06 -23.24
C LYS A 346 -5.35 5.63 -21.82
N TYR A 347 -4.71 6.28 -20.87
CA TYR A 347 -4.92 6.04 -19.45
C TYR A 347 -5.69 7.19 -18.83
N ILE A 348 -6.72 6.87 -18.04
CA ILE A 348 -7.45 7.86 -17.24
C ILE A 348 -7.03 7.68 -15.79
N CYS A 349 -6.18 8.59 -15.32
CA CYS A 349 -5.78 8.65 -13.92
C CYS A 349 -6.96 9.09 -13.07
N THR A 350 -7.58 8.15 -12.36
CA THR A 350 -8.63 8.46 -11.38
C THR A 350 -8.07 8.53 -9.95
N ASN A 351 -6.79 8.18 -9.77
CA ASN A 351 -6.14 8.03 -8.48
C ASN A 351 -4.68 8.53 -8.49
N GLU A 352 -4.34 9.46 -7.59
CA GLU A 352 -2.99 10.00 -7.36
C GLU A 352 -1.99 8.91 -6.90
N TRP A 353 -2.49 7.75 -6.46
CA TRP A 353 -1.66 6.64 -6.01
C TRP A 353 -1.10 5.76 -7.12
N SER A 354 -1.37 6.02 -8.40
CA SER A 354 -1.18 5.08 -9.53
C SER A 354 0.25 4.82 -10.04
N GLY A 355 1.28 5.04 -9.22
CA GLY A 355 2.68 5.11 -9.66
C GLY A 355 3.25 3.82 -10.29
N MET A 356 3.28 2.72 -9.54
CA MET A 356 4.08 1.54 -9.94
C MET A 356 3.36 0.66 -10.97
N VAL A 357 2.03 0.58 -10.92
CA VAL A 357 1.24 -0.20 -11.89
C VAL A 357 1.38 0.36 -13.31
N LEU A 358 1.55 1.68 -13.41
CA LEU A 358 1.76 2.39 -14.67
C LEU A 358 3.23 2.49 -15.10
N GLN A 359 4.14 1.82 -14.37
CA GLN A 359 5.57 1.83 -14.66
C GLN A 359 6.18 3.25 -14.67
N ARG A 360 5.64 4.16 -13.86
CA ARG A 360 6.23 5.50 -13.71
C ARG A 360 7.60 5.35 -13.03
N PRO A 361 8.64 6.04 -13.54
CA PRO A 361 9.99 5.92 -13.00
C PRO A 361 10.06 6.49 -11.57
N ASP A 362 10.81 5.80 -10.73
CA ASP A 362 11.33 6.39 -9.50
C ASP A 362 12.52 7.29 -9.86
N ILE A 363 12.61 8.47 -9.25
CA ILE A 363 13.67 9.44 -9.52
C ILE A 363 14.52 9.65 -8.26
N GLU A 364 15.84 9.73 -8.45
CA GLU A 364 16.77 10.13 -7.40
C GLU A 364 17.24 11.57 -7.61
N ILE A 365 17.33 12.34 -6.53
CA ILE A 365 17.78 13.73 -6.54
C ILE A 365 18.77 14.04 -5.43
#